data_AF-A0A7Y2K374-F1
#
_entry.id   AF-A0A7Y2K374-F1
#
_cell.length_a   1.000
_cell.length_b   1.000
_cell.length_c   1.000
_cell.angle_alpha   90.00
_cell.angle_beta   90.00
_cell.angle_gamma   90.00
#
_symmetry.space_group_name_H-M   'P 1'
#
loop_
_entity.id
_entity.type
_entity.pdbx_description
1 polymer ?
#
loop_
_entity_poly.entity_id
_entity_poly.type
_entity_poly.pdbx_seq_one_letter_code
_entity_poly.pdbx_strand_id
1 'polypeptide(L)'
;MGKLEYLDALKRAMTGLAPETQARTLAWYEQRFVDGIAAGRSEASIAEELGDPRKVAVTLRASAHMDAFKEKKSPANALRMLVAGAGLVVFNLFMAIPAAVYAALLVAAYACALGFYVSGIAITASGLAGANELVLNNPLHRVEIGEDGVRHETNENRRTRVSISEQGINIYDDKPEPADSMEDPDDVARSEVVIRRAEKVADAGIQISTDMDGESRTTQTIVGLGMVFGGILLFLLSLVVTKYTFIGLKRYIRMNLSLLRGA
;
A
#
# COMPACT_ATOMS: atom_id res chain seq x y z
N MET A 1 2.78 31.91 73.29
CA MET A 1 2.09 32.85 72.39
C MET A 1 0.73 33.15 73.00
N GLY A 2 0.29 34.41 73.01
CA GLY A 2 -1.05 34.79 73.48
C GLY A 2 -2.14 34.62 72.40
N LYS A 3 -3.42 34.77 72.76
CA LYS A 3 -4.56 34.65 71.83
C LYS A 3 -4.42 35.57 70.60
N LEU A 4 -4.17 36.86 70.85
CA LEU A 4 -4.05 37.88 69.80
C LEU A 4 -2.89 37.56 68.84
N GLU A 5 -1.75 37.15 69.40
CA GLU A 5 -0.54 36.82 68.64
C GLU A 5 -0.75 35.58 67.74
N TYR A 6 -1.47 34.57 68.24
CA TYR A 6 -1.82 33.37 67.48
C TYR A 6 -2.78 33.68 66.33
N LEU A 7 -3.85 34.44 66.59
CA LEU A 7 -4.85 34.79 65.59
C LEU A 7 -4.26 35.69 64.48
N ASP A 8 -3.39 36.64 64.84
CA ASP A 8 -2.67 37.46 63.87
C ASP A 8 -1.71 36.63 63.01
N ALA A 9 -0.98 35.70 63.62
CA ALA A 9 -0.09 34.78 62.89
C ALA A 9 -0.88 33.88 61.94
N LEU A 10 -2.03 33.36 62.36
CA LEU A 10 -2.92 32.54 61.54
C LEU A 10 -3.51 33.34 60.36
N LYS A 11 -4.01 34.55 60.63
CA LYS A 11 -4.54 35.46 59.59
C LYS A 11 -3.48 35.77 58.54
N ARG A 12 -2.25 36.13 58.95
CA ARG A 12 -1.13 36.37 58.03
C ARG A 12 -0.77 35.12 57.24
N ALA A 13 -0.70 33.96 57.88
CA ALA A 13 -0.36 32.70 57.22
C ALA A 13 -1.40 32.28 56.17
N MET A 14 -2.68 32.63 56.39
CA MET A 14 -3.81 32.30 55.51
C MET A 14 -4.02 33.28 54.33
N THR A 15 -3.19 34.31 54.19
CA THR A 15 -3.28 35.31 53.12
C THR A 15 -3.30 34.64 51.74
N GLY A 16 -4.34 34.85 50.92
CA GLY A 16 -4.51 34.21 49.61
C GLY A 16 -5.48 33.02 49.56
N LEU A 17 -6.06 32.61 50.69
CA LEU A 17 -7.24 31.73 50.73
C LEU A 17 -8.53 32.54 50.52
N ALA A 18 -9.64 31.87 50.17
CA ALA A 18 -10.94 32.53 50.00
C ALA A 18 -11.40 33.27 51.28
N PRO A 19 -11.98 34.49 51.18
CA PRO A 19 -12.35 35.31 52.34
C PRO A 19 -13.30 34.60 53.31
N GLU A 20 -14.29 33.84 52.83
CA GLU A 20 -15.20 33.10 53.73
C GLU A 20 -14.48 32.01 54.52
N THR A 21 -13.50 31.34 53.91
CA THR A 21 -12.72 30.31 54.61
C THR A 21 -11.85 30.95 55.69
N GLN A 22 -11.29 32.14 55.43
CA GLN A 22 -10.53 32.87 56.44
C GLN A 22 -11.38 33.27 57.64
N ALA A 23 -12.55 33.86 57.41
CA ALA A 23 -13.46 34.28 58.47
C ALA A 23 -13.94 33.10 59.32
N ARG A 24 -14.35 32.00 58.67
CA ARG A 24 -14.83 30.78 59.34
C ARG A 24 -13.75 30.15 60.22
N THR A 25 -12.53 30.04 59.70
CA THR A 25 -11.42 29.44 60.45
C THR A 25 -11.01 30.32 61.63
N LEU A 26 -10.88 31.64 61.44
CA LEU A 26 -10.55 32.57 62.52
C LEU A 26 -11.58 32.52 63.65
N ALA A 27 -12.88 32.55 63.31
CA ALA A 27 -13.96 32.47 64.29
C ALA A 27 -13.90 31.16 65.12
N TRP A 28 -13.59 30.03 64.48
CA TRP A 28 -13.46 28.75 65.19
C TRP A 28 -12.31 28.73 66.20
N TYR A 29 -11.14 29.23 65.80
CA TYR A 29 -9.98 29.31 66.70
C TYR A 29 -10.22 30.32 67.82
N GLU A 30 -10.85 31.46 67.51
CA GLU A 30 -11.24 32.44 68.52
C GLU A 30 -12.16 31.84 69.58
N GLN A 31 -13.21 31.12 69.16
CA GLN A 31 -14.13 30.43 70.05
C GLN A 31 -13.38 29.47 70.97
N ARG A 32 -12.43 28.69 70.42
CA ARG A 32 -11.65 27.72 71.18
C ARG A 32 -10.77 28.38 72.26
N PHE A 33 -10.20 29.55 71.98
CA PHE A 33 -9.49 30.32 73.00
C PHE A 33 -10.43 30.83 74.10
N VAL A 34 -11.63 31.31 73.73
CA VAL A 34 -12.64 31.76 74.71
C VAL A 34 -13.06 30.62 75.63
N ASP A 35 -13.36 29.44 75.06
CA ASP A 35 -13.76 28.27 75.84
C ASP A 35 -12.65 27.77 76.78
N GLY A 36 -11.39 27.79 76.30
CA GLY A 36 -10.24 27.38 77.12
C GLY A 36 -9.95 28.34 78.28
N ILE A 37 -10.12 29.64 78.06
CA ILE A 37 -10.00 30.65 79.12
C ILE A 37 -11.14 30.49 80.14
N ALA A 38 -12.37 30.26 79.67
CA ALA A 38 -13.52 30.01 80.54
C ALA A 38 -13.33 28.73 81.40
N ALA A 39 -12.59 27.74 80.89
CA ALA A 39 -12.20 26.53 81.62
C ALA A 39 -11.00 26.73 82.56
N GLY A 40 -10.52 27.96 82.75
CA GLY A 40 -9.41 28.29 83.66
C GLY A 40 -8.01 27.96 83.12
N ARG A 41 -7.87 27.70 81.81
CA ARG A 41 -6.56 27.44 81.19
C ARG A 41 -5.89 28.74 80.76
N SER A 42 -4.56 28.78 80.78
CA SER A 42 -3.81 29.92 80.28
C SER A 42 -3.80 29.95 78.75
N GLU A 43 -3.76 31.15 78.16
CA GLU A 43 -3.69 31.32 76.71
C GLU A 43 -2.49 30.59 76.08
N ALA A 44 -1.36 30.57 76.79
CA ALA A 44 -0.16 29.88 76.33
C ALA A 44 -0.35 28.36 76.22
N SER A 45 -1.04 27.74 77.18
CA SER A 45 -1.35 26.30 77.15
C SER A 45 -2.30 25.95 76.00
N ILE A 46 -3.26 26.82 75.72
CA ILE A 46 -4.22 26.64 74.62
C ILE A 46 -3.50 26.75 73.27
N ALA A 47 -2.62 27.74 73.11
CA ALA A 47 -1.83 27.92 71.89
C ALA A 47 -0.90 26.73 71.62
N GLU A 48 -0.30 26.16 72.66
CA GLU A 48 0.58 24.98 72.54
C GLU A 48 -0.20 23.73 72.10
N GLU A 49 -1.41 23.53 72.60
CA GLU A 49 -2.30 22.44 72.15
C GLU A 49 -2.78 22.62 70.70
N LEU A 50 -3.06 23.87 70.29
CA LEU A 50 -3.52 24.18 68.94
C LEU A 50 -2.40 24.05 67.88
N GLY A 51 -1.13 24.08 68.31
CA GLY A 51 0.02 23.87 67.44
C GLY A 51 0.47 25.14 66.69
N ASP A 52 1.15 24.96 65.56
CA ASP A 52 1.70 26.09 64.79
C ASP A 52 0.64 26.64 63.80
N PRO A 53 0.24 27.92 63.89
CA PRO A 53 -0.73 28.53 62.99
C PRO A 53 -0.31 28.50 61.52
N ARG A 54 1.01 28.46 61.23
CA ARG A 54 1.51 28.33 59.86
C ARG A 54 1.22 26.97 59.26
N LYS A 55 1.30 25.89 60.05
CA LYS A 55 1.01 24.53 59.58
C LYS A 55 -0.48 24.39 59.23
N VAL A 56 -1.36 24.98 60.03
CA VAL A 56 -2.81 25.03 59.76
C VAL A 56 -3.12 25.74 58.44
N ALA A 57 -2.46 26.86 58.16
CA ALA A 57 -2.65 27.56 56.89
C ALA A 57 -2.16 26.75 55.68
N VAL A 58 -1.04 26.02 55.83
CA VAL A 58 -0.50 25.14 54.78
C VAL A 58 -1.45 23.99 54.46
N THR A 59 -2.03 23.34 55.48
CA THR A 59 -2.99 22.25 55.26
C THR A 59 -4.26 22.76 54.60
N LEU A 60 -4.79 23.91 55.03
CA LEU A 60 -5.95 24.54 54.38
C LEU A 60 -5.70 24.85 52.90
N ARG A 61 -4.52 25.37 52.54
CA ARG A 61 -4.16 25.60 51.13
C ARG A 61 -4.09 24.30 50.34
N ALA A 62 -3.47 23.25 50.90
CA ALA A 62 -3.38 21.96 50.24
C ALA A 62 -4.77 21.37 49.95
N SER A 63 -5.71 21.46 50.90
CA SER A 63 -7.10 21.02 50.72
C SER A 63 -7.84 21.85 49.67
N ALA A 64 -7.72 23.19 49.73
CA ALA A 64 -8.39 24.08 48.78
C ALA A 64 -7.90 23.85 47.33
N HIS A 65 -6.60 23.59 47.14
CA HIS A 65 -6.06 23.24 45.82
C HIS A 65 -6.56 21.87 45.32
N MET A 66 -6.72 20.90 46.22
CA MET A 66 -7.23 19.57 45.88
C MET A 66 -8.70 19.61 45.46
N ASP A 67 -9.53 20.38 46.17
CA ASP A 67 -10.96 20.51 45.89
C ASP A 67 -11.21 21.26 44.58
N ALA A 68 -10.44 22.33 44.31
CA ALA A 68 -10.46 23.01 43.02
C ALA A 68 -10.06 22.10 41.84
N PHE A 69 -9.22 21.09 42.08
CA PHE A 69 -8.85 20.10 41.06
C PHE A 69 -9.94 19.05 40.84
N LYS A 70 -10.70 18.70 41.89
CA LYS A 70 -11.82 17.76 41.81
C LYS A 70 -13.03 18.35 41.09
N GLU A 71 -13.40 19.61 41.38
CA GLU A 71 -14.50 20.29 40.69
C GLU A 71 -14.24 20.46 39.18
N LYS A 72 -12.98 20.64 38.78
CA LYS A 72 -12.62 20.75 37.36
C LYS A 72 -12.75 19.44 36.59
N LYS A 73 -12.76 18.28 37.26
CA LYS A 73 -13.04 16.97 36.64
C LYS A 73 -14.55 16.67 36.69
N SER A 74 -15.35 17.50 36.03
CA SER A 74 -16.75 17.17 35.78
C SER A 74 -16.85 15.98 34.82
N PRO A 75 -17.47 14.84 35.20
CA PRO A 75 -17.66 13.70 34.29
C PRO A 75 -18.46 14.07 33.04
N ALA A 76 -19.29 15.12 33.10
CA ALA A 76 -19.98 15.67 31.95
C ALA A 76 -19.00 16.33 30.95
N ASN A 77 -17.94 16.99 31.42
CA ASN A 77 -16.89 17.52 30.55
C ASN A 77 -16.05 16.40 29.91
N ALA A 78 -15.80 15.31 30.64
CA ALA A 78 -15.12 14.14 30.08
C ALA A 78 -15.97 13.46 28.99
N LEU A 79 -17.26 13.28 29.22
CA LEU A 79 -18.18 12.74 28.20
C LEU A 79 -18.29 13.66 26.98
N ARG A 80 -18.39 14.98 27.19
CA ARG A 80 -18.40 15.97 26.09
C ARG A 80 -17.11 15.92 25.28
N MET A 81 -15.96 15.77 25.93
CA MET A 81 -14.66 15.63 25.27
C MET A 81 -14.57 14.32 24.46
N LEU A 82 -15.11 13.21 24.98
CA LEU A 82 -15.17 11.94 24.24
C LEU A 82 -16.08 12.03 23.01
N VAL A 83 -17.26 12.64 23.14
CA VAL A 83 -18.18 12.85 22.01
C VAL A 83 -17.56 13.78 20.97
N ALA A 84 -16.92 14.86 21.40
CA ALA A 84 -16.20 15.77 20.49
C ALA A 84 -15.02 15.06 19.80
N GLY A 85 -14.27 14.22 20.52
CA GLY A 85 -13.19 13.41 19.96
C GLY A 85 -13.69 12.39 18.94
N ALA A 86 -14.76 11.66 19.25
CA ALA A 86 -15.40 10.73 18.33
C ALA A 86 -15.92 11.46 17.07
N GLY A 87 -16.55 12.62 17.25
CA GLY A 87 -17.01 13.47 16.15
C GLY A 87 -15.87 13.95 15.26
N LEU A 88 -14.73 14.33 15.84
CA LEU A 88 -13.53 14.72 15.09
C LEU A 88 -12.96 13.55 14.25
N VAL A 89 -12.94 12.34 14.81
CA VAL A 89 -12.51 11.13 14.08
C VAL A 89 -13.43 10.84 12.91
N VAL A 90 -14.75 10.83 13.14
CA VAL A 90 -15.74 10.59 12.07
C VAL A 90 -15.66 11.67 11.00
N PHE A 91 -15.53 12.94 11.39
CA PHE A 91 -15.35 14.05 10.47
C PHE A 91 -14.07 13.92 9.63
N ASN A 92 -12.95 13.53 10.26
CA ASN A 92 -11.70 13.28 9.56
C ASN A 92 -11.84 12.13 8.57
N LEU A 93 -12.51 11.04 8.95
CA LEU A 93 -12.76 9.90 8.07
C LEU A 93 -13.62 10.30 6.86
N PHE A 94 -14.63 11.14 7.06
CA PHE A 94 -15.46 11.66 5.97
C PHE A 94 -14.65 12.46 4.95
N MET A 95 -13.64 13.21 5.40
CA MET A 95 -12.69 13.89 4.50
C MET A 95 -11.67 12.94 3.86
N ALA A 96 -11.26 11.89 4.58
CA ALA A 96 -10.25 10.94 4.10
C ALA A 96 -10.79 9.97 3.03
N ILE A 97 -12.07 9.57 3.11
CA ILE A 97 -12.67 8.61 2.17
C ILE A 97 -12.59 9.10 0.71
N PRO A 98 -13.04 10.31 0.35
CA PRO A 98 -12.91 10.81 -1.03
C PRO A 98 -11.47 10.90 -1.51
N ALA A 99 -10.54 11.28 -0.63
CA ALA A 99 -9.12 11.35 -0.95
C ALA A 99 -8.53 9.95 -1.22
N ALA A 100 -8.92 8.95 -0.44
CA ALA A 100 -8.51 7.57 -0.63
C ALA A 100 -9.08 6.98 -1.93
N VAL A 101 -10.37 7.22 -2.22
CA VAL A 101 -11.00 6.81 -3.48
C VAL A 101 -10.29 7.45 -4.67
N TYR A 102 -10.02 8.74 -4.61
CA TYR A 102 -9.27 9.44 -5.66
C TYR A 102 -7.86 8.85 -5.85
N ALA A 103 -7.12 8.60 -4.77
CA ALA A 103 -5.80 7.98 -4.83
C ALA A 103 -5.87 6.58 -5.45
N ALA A 104 -6.86 5.77 -5.09
CA ALA A 104 -7.07 4.45 -5.66
C ALA A 104 -7.37 4.50 -7.17
N LEU A 105 -8.22 5.44 -7.62
CA LEU A 105 -8.49 5.66 -9.05
C LEU A 105 -7.22 6.05 -9.82
N LEU A 106 -6.38 6.89 -9.22
CA LEU A 106 -5.13 7.32 -9.82
C LEU A 106 -4.12 6.16 -9.93
N VAL A 107 -4.03 5.31 -8.92
CA VAL A 107 -3.23 4.07 -8.97
C VAL A 107 -3.77 3.12 -10.05
N ALA A 108 -5.09 2.93 -10.12
CA ALA A 108 -5.72 2.10 -11.14
C ALA A 108 -5.45 2.64 -12.56
N ALA A 109 -5.48 3.96 -12.76
CA ALA A 109 -5.14 4.57 -14.04
C ALA A 109 -3.68 4.29 -14.45
N TYR A 110 -2.73 4.37 -13.51
CA TYR A 110 -1.34 3.97 -13.78
C TYR A 110 -1.20 2.48 -14.09
N ALA A 111 -1.90 1.61 -13.37
CA ALA A 111 -1.90 0.18 -13.63
C ALA A 111 -2.45 -0.13 -15.03
N CYS A 112 -3.54 0.52 -15.44
CA CYS A 112 -4.09 0.40 -16.80
C CYS A 112 -3.10 0.93 -17.86
N ALA A 113 -2.46 2.07 -17.63
CA ALA A 113 -1.47 2.62 -18.54
C ALA A 113 -0.28 1.67 -18.74
N LEU A 114 0.23 1.10 -17.64
CA LEU A 114 1.30 0.10 -17.68
C LEU A 114 0.83 -1.19 -18.38
N GLY A 115 -0.39 -1.64 -18.09
CA GLY A 115 -1.00 -2.81 -18.73
C GLY A 115 -1.10 -2.66 -20.25
N PHE A 116 -1.60 -1.53 -20.75
CA PHE A 116 -1.64 -1.23 -22.17
C PHE A 116 -0.25 -1.11 -22.78
N TYR A 117 0.70 -0.51 -22.07
CA TYR A 117 2.08 -0.39 -22.54
C TYR A 117 2.74 -1.77 -22.72
N VAL A 118 2.69 -2.63 -21.69
CA VAL A 118 3.29 -3.98 -21.74
C VAL A 118 2.57 -4.87 -22.76
N SER A 119 1.24 -4.84 -22.77
CA SER A 119 0.45 -5.63 -23.73
C SER A 119 0.69 -5.17 -25.17
N GLY A 120 0.76 -3.86 -25.39
CA GLY A 120 1.09 -3.27 -26.69
C GLY A 120 2.45 -3.75 -27.19
N ILE A 121 3.49 -3.71 -26.33
CA ILE A 121 4.82 -4.22 -26.67
C ILE A 121 4.76 -5.71 -27.04
N ALA A 122 4.08 -6.53 -26.25
CA ALA A 122 3.98 -7.97 -26.51
C ALA A 122 3.29 -8.27 -27.85
N ILE A 123 2.18 -7.57 -28.14
CA ILE A 123 1.43 -7.72 -29.39
C ILE A 123 2.26 -7.25 -30.59
N THR A 124 2.92 -6.09 -30.48
CA THR A 124 3.81 -5.57 -31.53
C THR A 124 4.98 -6.52 -31.78
N ALA A 125 5.62 -7.03 -30.72
CA ALA A 125 6.73 -7.98 -30.82
C ALA A 125 6.30 -9.29 -31.50
N SER A 126 5.12 -9.82 -31.16
CA SER A 126 4.54 -11.00 -31.81
C SER A 126 4.28 -10.76 -33.31
N GLY A 127 3.70 -9.60 -33.66
CA GLY A 127 3.44 -9.24 -35.06
C GLY A 127 4.74 -9.10 -35.87
N LEU A 128 5.78 -8.52 -35.28
CA LEU A 128 7.10 -8.33 -35.92
C LEU A 128 7.90 -9.62 -36.02
N ALA A 129 7.88 -10.46 -34.98
CA ALA A 129 8.67 -11.69 -34.91
C ALA A 129 8.18 -12.77 -35.88
N GLY A 130 6.90 -12.74 -36.28
CA GLY A 130 6.37 -13.71 -37.23
C GLY A 130 6.49 -15.16 -36.77
N ALA A 131 6.54 -15.39 -35.46
CA ALA A 131 6.69 -16.70 -34.83
C ALA A 131 5.39 -17.52 -34.94
N ASN A 132 4.99 -17.81 -36.17
CA ASN A 132 3.89 -18.71 -36.50
C ASN A 132 4.39 -20.09 -36.89
N GLU A 133 5.71 -20.30 -36.92
CA GLU A 133 6.32 -21.61 -37.13
C GLU A 133 6.73 -22.24 -35.79
N LEU A 134 6.01 -23.28 -35.38
CA LEU A 134 6.44 -24.18 -34.33
C LEU A 134 7.24 -25.30 -35.00
N VAL A 135 8.57 -25.23 -34.90
CA VAL A 135 9.47 -26.26 -35.43
C VAL A 135 9.70 -27.30 -34.32
N LEU A 136 9.01 -28.43 -34.40
CA LEU A 136 9.25 -29.58 -33.53
C LEU A 136 10.19 -30.56 -34.23
N ASN A 137 11.46 -30.53 -33.83
CA ASN A 137 12.46 -31.51 -34.25
C ASN A 137 12.30 -32.75 -33.38
N ASN A 138 11.33 -33.61 -33.71
CA ASN A 138 11.22 -34.93 -33.10
C ASN A 138 11.30 -35.99 -34.20
N PRO A 139 12.24 -36.96 -34.14
CA PRO A 139 12.30 -38.04 -35.11
C PRO A 139 11.05 -38.90 -34.96
N LEU A 140 10.09 -38.74 -35.88
CA LEU A 140 8.91 -39.59 -35.92
C LEU A 140 9.28 -40.92 -36.59
N HIS A 141 9.31 -42.00 -35.81
CA HIS A 141 9.33 -43.36 -36.35
C HIS A 141 7.91 -43.80 -36.69
N ARG A 142 7.57 -43.84 -37.98
CA ARG A 142 6.33 -44.45 -38.46
C ARG A 142 6.59 -45.93 -38.75
N VAL A 143 5.93 -46.80 -37.99
CA VAL A 143 5.92 -48.24 -38.25
C VAL A 143 4.66 -48.55 -39.05
N GLU A 144 4.82 -48.89 -40.32
CA GLU A 144 3.73 -49.38 -41.15
C GLU A 144 3.72 -50.91 -41.06
N ILE A 145 2.56 -51.47 -40.71
CA ILE A 145 2.35 -52.92 -40.67
C ILE A 145 1.65 -53.27 -41.99
N GLY A 146 2.36 -53.95 -42.89
CA GLY A 146 1.79 -54.45 -44.13
C GLY A 146 0.71 -55.51 -43.87
N GLU A 147 -0.19 -55.73 -44.84
CA GLU A 147 -1.22 -56.79 -44.79
C GLU A 147 -0.63 -58.21 -44.62
N ASP A 148 0.66 -58.39 -44.85
CA ASP A 148 1.45 -59.61 -44.65
C ASP A 148 2.02 -59.76 -43.22
N GLY A 149 1.75 -58.80 -42.33
CA GLY A 149 2.24 -58.80 -40.94
C GLY A 149 3.73 -58.48 -40.79
N VAL A 150 4.42 -58.15 -41.90
CA VAL A 150 5.84 -57.78 -41.88
C VAL A 150 5.96 -56.30 -41.55
N ARG A 151 6.79 -55.99 -40.55
CA ARG A 151 7.08 -54.60 -40.15
C ARG A 151 8.04 -53.99 -41.18
N HIS A 152 7.54 -53.07 -41.99
CA HIS A 152 8.39 -52.25 -42.84
C HIS A 152 8.67 -50.94 -42.10
N GLU A 153 9.88 -50.82 -41.55
CA GLU A 153 10.40 -49.55 -41.05
C GLU A 153 10.84 -48.69 -42.25
N THR A 154 9.92 -47.89 -42.77
CA THR A 154 10.23 -46.90 -43.81
C THR A 154 11.03 -45.76 -43.20
N ASN A 155 12.36 -45.84 -43.31
CA ASN A 155 13.29 -44.76 -42.97
C ASN A 155 13.33 -43.74 -44.12
N GLU A 156 12.17 -43.18 -44.46
CA GLU A 156 12.09 -42.09 -45.43
C GLU A 156 11.98 -40.79 -44.63
N ASN A 157 13.00 -39.96 -44.77
CA ASN A 157 13.20 -38.71 -44.04
C ASN A 157 12.22 -37.66 -44.58
N ARG A 158 10.93 -37.80 -44.23
CA ARG A 158 9.84 -36.97 -44.75
C ARG A 158 9.62 -35.78 -43.83
N ARG A 159 9.70 -34.58 -44.39
CA ARG A 159 9.37 -33.35 -43.65
C ARG A 159 7.87 -33.14 -43.76
N THR A 160 7.15 -33.45 -42.68
CA THR A 160 5.71 -33.20 -42.61
C THR A 160 5.47 -31.74 -42.22
N ARG A 161 5.03 -30.91 -43.17
CA ARG A 161 4.58 -29.54 -42.94
C ARG A 161 3.08 -29.56 -42.69
N VAL A 162 2.66 -29.13 -41.51
CA VAL A 162 1.24 -28.97 -41.17
C VAL A 162 0.90 -27.49 -41.22
N SER A 163 0.01 -27.08 -42.12
CA SER A 163 -0.55 -25.74 -42.12
C SER A 163 -1.98 -25.75 -41.58
N ILE A 164 -2.28 -24.76 -40.74
CA ILE A 164 -3.63 -24.56 -40.19
C ILE A 164 -4.13 -23.24 -40.75
N SER A 165 -5.21 -23.29 -41.54
CA SER A 165 -5.86 -22.13 -42.14
C SER A 165 -7.36 -22.11 -41.81
N GLU A 166 -8.06 -21.03 -42.16
CA GLU A 166 -9.53 -20.94 -42.00
C GLU A 166 -10.28 -22.02 -42.81
N GLN A 167 -9.63 -22.58 -43.84
CA GLN A 167 -10.18 -23.62 -44.70
C GLN A 167 -9.96 -25.05 -44.14
N GLY A 168 -9.23 -25.18 -43.04
CA GLY A 168 -8.96 -26.46 -42.37
C GLY A 168 -7.47 -26.70 -42.11
N ILE A 169 -7.16 -27.94 -41.71
CA ILE A 169 -5.78 -28.40 -41.46
C ILE A 169 -5.29 -29.09 -42.72
N ASN A 170 -4.22 -28.57 -43.33
CA ASN A 170 -3.57 -29.17 -44.50
C ASN A 170 -2.22 -29.78 -44.08
N ILE A 171 -2.03 -31.05 -44.40
CA ILE A 171 -0.80 -31.78 -44.10
C ILE A 171 -0.08 -32.04 -45.42
N TYR A 172 1.11 -31.47 -45.57
CA TYR A 172 1.99 -31.67 -46.72
C TYR A 172 3.17 -32.54 -46.27
N ASP A 173 3.47 -33.59 -47.04
CA ASP A 173 4.72 -34.31 -46.91
C ASP A 173 5.66 -33.84 -48.01
N ASP A 174 6.68 -33.03 -47.66
CA ASP A 174 7.73 -32.70 -48.60
C ASP A 174 8.61 -33.94 -48.79
N LYS A 175 8.55 -34.50 -50.00
CA LYS A 175 9.51 -35.51 -50.44
C LYS A 175 10.82 -34.77 -50.74
N PRO A 176 11.95 -35.14 -50.12
CA PRO A 176 13.22 -34.48 -50.43
C PRO A 176 13.46 -34.58 -51.94
N GLU A 177 13.76 -33.45 -52.59
CA GLU A 177 14.11 -33.46 -54.01
C GLU A 177 15.25 -34.46 -54.24
N PRO A 178 15.18 -35.29 -55.29
CA PRO A 178 16.30 -36.15 -55.63
C PRO A 178 17.47 -35.24 -55.96
N ALA A 179 18.52 -35.31 -55.14
CA ALA A 179 19.79 -34.66 -55.44
C ALA A 179 20.19 -35.09 -56.87
N ASP A 180 20.45 -34.09 -57.71
CA ASP A 180 20.85 -34.26 -59.09
C ASP A 180 21.86 -35.40 -59.24
N SER A 181 21.64 -36.21 -60.27
CA SER A 181 22.50 -37.31 -60.68
C SER A 181 23.94 -36.85 -60.84
N MET A 182 24.84 -37.24 -59.94
CA MET A 182 26.27 -37.25 -60.24
C MET A 182 26.94 -38.52 -59.70
N GLU A 183 27.61 -39.13 -60.68
CA GLU A 183 28.48 -40.29 -60.76
C GLU A 183 29.18 -40.81 -59.50
N ASP A 184 29.25 -42.14 -59.47
CA ASP A 184 30.10 -43.00 -58.65
C ASP A 184 31.57 -42.52 -58.62
N PRO A 185 32.21 -42.50 -57.44
CA PRO A 185 33.32 -43.43 -57.34
C PRO A 185 33.46 -44.13 -55.97
N ASP A 186 33.96 -45.36 -56.08
CA ASP A 186 34.46 -46.25 -55.04
C ASP A 186 35.32 -45.60 -53.95
N ASP A 187 35.17 -46.17 -52.76
CA ASP A 187 36.06 -46.19 -51.59
C ASP A 187 36.51 -44.84 -50.98
N VAL A 188 35.89 -44.49 -49.84
CA VAL A 188 36.50 -44.32 -48.49
C VAL A 188 35.49 -43.58 -47.58
N ALA A 189 35.50 -43.95 -46.29
CA ALA A 189 34.87 -43.30 -45.13
C ALA A 189 33.42 -43.72 -44.75
N ARG A 190 33.33 -44.86 -44.03
CA ARG A 190 32.18 -45.18 -43.17
C ARG A 190 31.78 -44.05 -42.21
N SER A 191 32.70 -43.16 -41.84
CA SER A 191 32.44 -41.99 -41.00
C SER A 191 31.63 -40.91 -41.72
N GLU A 192 31.87 -40.66 -43.01
CA GLU A 192 31.12 -39.66 -43.77
C GLU A 192 29.67 -40.07 -44.01
N VAL A 193 29.43 -41.37 -44.24
CA VAL A 193 28.08 -41.91 -44.40
C VAL A 193 27.27 -41.80 -43.10
N VAL A 194 27.91 -42.00 -41.94
CA VAL A 194 27.26 -41.85 -40.63
C VAL A 194 26.99 -40.38 -40.31
N ILE A 195 27.90 -39.46 -40.65
CA ILE A 195 27.70 -38.01 -40.50
C ILE A 195 26.56 -37.52 -41.42
N ARG A 196 26.53 -37.95 -42.68
CA ARG A 196 25.42 -37.64 -43.62
C ARG A 196 24.07 -38.20 -43.17
N ARG A 197 24.05 -39.36 -42.49
CA ARG A 197 22.82 -39.92 -41.89
C ARG A 197 22.37 -39.11 -40.67
N ALA A 198 23.31 -38.66 -39.83
CA ALA A 198 23.00 -37.83 -38.67
C ALA A 198 22.47 -36.43 -39.08
N GLU A 199 23.02 -35.85 -40.15
CA GLU A 199 22.56 -34.60 -40.76
C GLU A 199 21.15 -34.73 -41.33
N LYS A 200 20.84 -35.83 -42.02
CA LYS A 200 19.48 -36.10 -42.52
C LYS A 200 18.46 -36.26 -41.39
N VAL A 201 18.77 -37.02 -40.33
CA VAL A 201 17.87 -37.18 -39.18
C VAL A 201 17.62 -35.86 -38.44
N ALA A 202 18.57 -34.92 -38.48
CA ALA A 202 18.39 -33.58 -37.92
C ALA A 202 17.42 -32.71 -38.73
N ASP A 203 17.22 -33.00 -40.02
CA ASP A 203 16.38 -32.22 -40.93
C ASP A 203 14.94 -32.78 -41.07
N ALA A 204 14.68 -33.96 -40.49
CA ALA A 204 13.34 -34.51 -40.32
C ALA A 204 12.60 -33.82 -39.16
N GLY A 205 12.06 -32.64 -39.43
CA GLY A 205 11.26 -31.87 -38.46
C GLY A 205 9.80 -31.73 -38.88
N ILE A 206 8.90 -31.63 -37.89
CA ILE A 206 7.54 -31.16 -38.12
C ILE A 206 7.56 -29.63 -38.07
N GLN A 207 7.13 -29.01 -39.15
CA GLN A 207 6.91 -27.57 -39.17
C GLN A 207 5.41 -27.31 -39.11
N ILE A 208 4.96 -26.74 -37.99
CA ILE A 208 3.59 -26.26 -37.85
C ILE A 208 3.60 -24.78 -38.17
N SER A 209 3.13 -24.40 -39.36
CA SER A 209 2.98 -23.01 -39.75
C SER A 209 1.51 -22.61 -39.71
N THR A 210 1.13 -21.71 -38.81
CA THR A 210 -0.19 -21.08 -38.89
C THR A 210 -0.12 -19.96 -39.94
N ASP A 211 -0.82 -20.13 -41.05
CA ASP A 211 -0.91 -19.08 -42.07
C ASP A 211 -1.88 -18.02 -41.56
N MET A 212 -1.34 -17.03 -40.84
CA MET A 212 -2.10 -15.80 -40.59
C MET A 212 -1.87 -14.90 -41.80
N ASP A 213 -2.95 -14.57 -42.51
CA ASP A 213 -2.93 -13.67 -43.67
C ASP A 213 -2.03 -12.46 -43.40
N GLY A 214 -1.20 -12.06 -44.37
CA GLY A 214 -0.26 -10.94 -44.22
C GLY A 214 -0.92 -9.62 -43.79
N GLU A 215 -2.22 -9.46 -44.06
CA GLU A 215 -3.07 -8.37 -43.56
C GLU A 215 -3.19 -8.41 -42.02
N SER A 216 -3.29 -9.59 -41.43
CA SER A 216 -3.43 -9.81 -39.99
C SER A 216 -2.14 -9.47 -39.23
N ARG A 217 -0.96 -9.76 -39.80
CA ARG A 217 0.35 -9.39 -39.21
C ARG A 217 0.55 -7.87 -39.14
N THR A 218 0.21 -7.19 -40.23
CA THR A 218 0.27 -5.72 -40.31
C THR A 218 -0.73 -5.10 -39.33
N THR A 219 -1.94 -5.65 -39.27
CA THR A 219 -2.99 -5.20 -38.35
C THR A 219 -2.60 -5.41 -36.89
N GLN A 220 -2.03 -6.56 -36.53
CA GLN A 220 -1.57 -6.85 -35.17
C GLN A 220 -0.46 -5.90 -34.73
N THR A 221 0.49 -5.60 -35.61
CA THR A 221 1.58 -4.67 -35.33
C THR A 221 1.07 -3.23 -35.13
N ILE A 222 0.13 -2.77 -35.97
CA ILE A 222 -0.51 -1.45 -35.86
C ILE A 222 -1.33 -1.34 -34.57
N VAL A 223 -2.12 -2.37 -34.24
CA VAL A 223 -2.92 -2.41 -33.01
C VAL A 223 -2.03 -2.40 -31.77
N GLY A 224 -0.96 -3.20 -31.76
CA GLY A 224 0.02 -3.21 -30.68
C GLY A 224 0.68 -1.84 -30.51
N LEU A 225 1.12 -1.21 -31.61
CA LEU A 225 1.75 0.11 -31.59
C LEU A 225 0.78 1.18 -31.09
N GLY A 226 -0.49 1.12 -31.51
CA GLY A 226 -1.57 1.97 -31.02
C GLY A 226 -1.79 1.82 -29.51
N MET A 227 -1.76 0.58 -28.99
CA MET A 227 -1.84 0.31 -27.55
C MET A 227 -0.64 0.87 -26.78
N VAL A 228 0.58 0.78 -27.33
CA VAL A 228 1.78 1.37 -26.71
C VAL A 228 1.64 2.89 -26.61
N PHE A 229 1.31 3.56 -27.72
CA PHE A 229 1.13 5.01 -27.72
C PHE A 229 -0.04 5.44 -26.82
N GLY A 230 -1.14 4.69 -26.81
CA GLY A 230 -2.27 4.92 -25.91
C GLY A 230 -1.86 4.79 -24.43
N GLY A 231 -1.09 3.75 -24.09
CA GLY A 231 -0.54 3.56 -22.74
C GLY A 231 0.39 4.70 -22.32
N ILE A 232 1.29 5.15 -23.20
CA ILE A 232 2.18 6.29 -22.95
C ILE A 232 1.36 7.57 -22.73
N LEU A 233 0.37 7.84 -23.58
CA LEU A 233 -0.48 9.02 -23.47
C LEU A 233 -1.27 9.02 -22.16
N LEU A 234 -1.85 7.88 -21.79
CA LEU A 234 -2.57 7.72 -20.52
C LEU A 234 -1.64 7.89 -19.31
N PHE A 235 -0.40 7.41 -19.41
CA PHE A 235 0.62 7.60 -18.38
C PHE A 235 0.99 9.08 -18.22
N LEU A 236 1.23 9.79 -19.32
CA LEU A 236 1.50 11.23 -19.31
C LEU A 236 0.32 12.03 -18.75
N LEU A 237 -0.92 11.67 -19.12
CA LEU A 237 -2.12 12.28 -18.55
C LEU A 237 -2.18 12.06 -17.03
N SER A 238 -1.88 10.85 -16.56
CA SER A 238 -1.83 10.51 -15.13
C SER A 238 -0.77 11.34 -14.38
N LEU A 239 0.40 11.57 -14.99
CA LEU A 239 1.44 12.45 -14.44
C LEU A 239 0.97 13.91 -14.33
N VAL A 240 0.30 14.41 -15.37
CA VAL A 240 -0.26 15.78 -15.36
C VAL A 240 -1.29 15.91 -14.24
N VAL A 241 -2.23 14.97 -14.14
CA VAL A 241 -3.23 14.94 -13.07
C VAL A 241 -2.55 14.92 -11.70
N THR A 242 -1.56 14.04 -11.50
CA THR A 242 -0.79 13.95 -10.25
C THR A 242 -0.11 15.28 -9.90
N LYS A 243 0.50 15.95 -10.89
CA LYS A 243 1.15 17.25 -10.71
C LYS A 243 0.16 18.32 -10.27
N TYR A 244 -1.00 18.42 -10.91
CA TYR A 244 -2.04 19.37 -10.52
C TYR A 244 -2.60 19.09 -9.13
N THR A 245 -2.78 17.81 -8.78
CA THR A 245 -3.19 17.40 -7.43
C THR A 245 -2.17 17.84 -6.38
N PHE A 246 -0.87 17.69 -6.64
CA PHE A 246 0.17 18.12 -5.71
C PHE A 246 0.21 19.64 -5.54
N ILE A 247 0.02 20.39 -6.63
CA ILE A 247 -0.08 21.86 -6.60
C ILE A 247 -1.30 22.30 -5.78
N GLY A 248 -2.46 21.67 -6.01
CA GLY A 248 -3.70 21.92 -5.27
C GLY A 248 -3.54 21.62 -3.79
N LEU A 249 -2.96 20.48 -3.44
CA LEU A 249 -2.70 20.07 -2.06
C LEU A 249 -1.75 21.05 -1.36
N LYS A 250 -0.65 21.44 -2.02
CA LYS A 250 0.28 22.44 -1.47
C LYS A 250 -0.40 23.79 -1.22
N ARG A 251 -1.29 24.21 -2.11
CA ARG A 251 -2.08 25.46 -1.95
C ARG A 251 -3.05 25.34 -0.78
N TYR A 252 -3.76 24.21 -0.66
CA TYR A 252 -4.70 23.94 0.43
C TYR A 252 -3.99 23.94 1.79
N ILE A 253 -2.88 23.21 1.90
CA ILE A 253 -2.07 23.16 3.13
C ILE A 253 -1.58 24.56 3.50
N ARG A 254 -1.06 25.33 2.54
CA ARG A 254 -0.57 26.69 2.79
C ARG A 254 -1.68 27.61 3.28
N MET A 255 -2.88 27.51 2.71
CA MET A 255 -4.05 28.29 3.14
C MET A 255 -4.43 27.95 4.59
N ASN A 256 -4.53 26.67 4.92
CA ASN A 256 -4.80 26.23 6.29
C ASN A 256 -3.70 26.69 7.27
N LEU A 257 -2.43 26.62 6.87
CA LEU A 257 -1.30 27.06 7.69
C LEU A 257 -1.28 28.59 7.88
N SER A 258 -1.72 29.37 6.90
CA SER A 258 -1.83 30.82 7.03
C SER A 258 -2.92 31.26 8.01
N LEU A 259 -4.01 30.49 8.11
CA LEU A 259 -5.07 30.74 9.10
C LEU A 259 -4.58 30.50 10.53
N LEU A 260 -3.73 29.48 10.72
CA LEU A 260 -3.11 29.17 12.02
C LEU A 260 -1.97 30.12 12.41
N ARG A 261 -1.38 30.84 11.45
CA ARG A 261 -0.34 31.85 11.72
C ARG A 261 -0.90 33.27 11.89
N GLY A 262 -2.15 33.49 11.50
CA GLY A 262 -2.85 34.78 11.61
C GLY A 262 -3.80 34.89 12.81
N ALA A 263 -3.93 33.83 13.62
CA ALA A 263 -4.65 33.79 14.90
C ALA A 263 -3.65 33.61 16.04
#